data_AF-A0A937DWH1-F1
#
_entry.id   AF-A0A937DWH1-F1
#
_cell.length_a   1.000
_cell.length_b   1.000
_cell.length_c   1.000
_cell.angle_alpha   90.00
_cell.angle_beta   90.00
_cell.angle_gamma   90.00
#
_symmetry.space_group_name_H-M   'P 1'
#
loop_
_entity.id
_entity.type
_entity.pdbx_description
1 polymer ?
#
loop_
_entity_poly.entity_id
_entity_poly.type
_entity_poly.pdbx_seq_one_letter_code
_entity_poly.pdbx_strand_id
1 'polypeptide(L)' 'MEKQRFRILMICGALILLMHYPLLNLADKGGTAGGIPVLLIFIFTVWALAIVLYYFLSKNSGKRNRYE' A
#
# COMPACT_ATOMS: atom_id res chain seq x y z
N MET A 1 -6.87 9.17 20.08
CA MET A 1 -7.25 8.28 18.95
C MET A 1 -6.99 8.90 17.56
N GLU A 2 -6.75 10.21 17.45
CA GLU A 2 -6.63 10.91 16.16
C GLU A 2 -5.33 10.63 15.37
N LYS A 3 -4.20 10.44 16.05
CA LYS A 3 -2.91 10.14 15.38
C LYS A 3 -2.90 8.83 14.60
N GLN A 4 -3.67 7.82 15.02
CA GLN A 4 -3.75 6.55 14.28
C GLN A 4 -4.59 6.70 13.01
N ARG A 5 -5.68 7.48 13.07
CA ARG A 5 -6.52 7.79 11.91
C ARG A 5 -5.73 8.53 10.83
N PHE A 6 -4.93 9.53 11.21
CA PHE A 6 -4.07 10.24 10.27
C PHE A 6 -3.02 9.35 9.59
N ARG A 7 -2.42 8.40 10.33
CA ARG A 7 -1.46 7.44 9.76
C ARG A 7 -2.13 6.51 8.75
N ILE A 8 -3.30 5.99 9.06
CA ILE A 8 -4.06 5.11 8.16
C ILE A 8 -4.53 5.91 6.93
N LEU A 9 -5.01 7.15 7.12
CA LEU A 9 -5.40 8.03 6.01
C LEU A 9 -4.23 8.42 5.12
N MET A 10 -3.03 8.67 5.67
CA MET A 10 -1.82 8.90 4.87
C MET A 10 -1.45 7.68 4.04
N ILE A 11 -1.52 6.48 4.62
CA ILE A 11 -1.19 5.23 3.92
C ILE A 11 -2.23 4.94 2.84
N CYS A 12 -3.53 5.07 3.13
CA CYS A 12 -4.59 4.92 2.14
C CYS A 12 -4.48 5.99 1.04
N GLY A 13 -4.23 7.25 1.40
CA GLY A 13 -4.05 8.33 0.44
C GLY A 13 -2.85 8.11 -0.47
N ALA A 14 -1.72 7.66 0.08
CA ALA A 14 -0.55 7.28 -0.70
C ALA A 14 -0.85 6.08 -1.61
N LEU A 15 -1.60 5.07 -1.14
CA LEU A 15 -1.98 3.91 -1.95
C LEU A 15 -2.91 4.30 -3.11
N ILE A 16 -3.90 5.17 -2.86
CA ILE A 16 -4.82 5.70 -3.87
C ILE A 16 -4.06 6.56 -4.89
N LEU A 17 -3.12 7.39 -4.43
CA LEU A 17 -2.29 8.22 -5.30
C LEU A 17 -1.30 7.36 -6.13
N LEU A 18 -0.81 6.27 -5.57
CA LEU A 18 0.04 5.30 -6.27
C LEU A 18 -0.77 4.49 -7.30
N MET A 19 -2.04 4.25 -7.01
CA MET A 19 -3.03 3.63 -7.91
C MET A 19 -3.69 4.66 -8.84
N HIS A 20 -3.10 5.85 -9.00
CA HIS A 20 -3.60 6.85 -9.93
C HIS A 20 -3.28 6.44 -11.38
N TYR A 21 -4.28 6.58 -12.24
CA TYR A 21 -4.31 6.22 -13.66
C TYR A 21 -3.03 6.51 -14.49
N PRO A 22 -2.27 7.61 -14.29
CA PRO A 22 -1.03 7.84 -15.03
C PRO A 22 0.10 6.85 -14.75
N LEU A 23 0.27 6.36 -13.51
CA LEU A 23 1.29 5.33 -13.22
C LEU A 23 0.88 3.97 -13.80
N LEU A 24 -0.41 3.64 -13.72
CA LEU A 24 -0.99 2.47 -14.36
C LEU A 24 -0.78 2.51 -15.88
N ASN A 25 -1.03 3.65 -16.53
CA ASN A 25 -0.83 3.82 -17.97
C ASN A 25 0.67 3.77 -18.36
N LEU A 26 1.57 4.25 -17.49
CA LEU A 26 3.02 4.13 -17.72
C LEU A 26 3.50 2.67 -17.61
N ALA A 27 2.94 1.89 -16.67
CA ALA A 27 3.20 0.45 -16.54
C ALA A 27 2.52 -0.38 -17.63
N ASP A 28 1.33 0.04 -18.10
CA ASP A 28 0.59 -0.59 -19.20
C ASP A 28 1.34 -0.50 -20.53
N LYS A 29 1.99 0.65 -20.79
CA LYS A 29 2.88 0.83 -21.95
C LYS A 29 4.18 0.02 -21.88
N GLY A 30 4.51 -0.57 -20.72
CA GLY A 30 5.74 -1.31 -20.47
C GLY A 30 5.82 -2.71 -21.10
N GLY A 31 4.75 -3.20 -21.73
CA GLY A 31 4.71 -4.53 -22.33
C GLY A 31 4.60 -5.66 -21.29
N THR A 32 4.61 -6.90 -21.75
CA THR A 32 4.55 -8.08 -20.88
C THR A 32 5.96 -8.49 -20.44
N ALA A 33 6.19 -8.64 -19.14
CA ALA A 33 7.43 -9.22 -18.63
C ALA A 33 7.24 -10.74 -18.60
N GLY A 34 7.89 -11.47 -19.52
CA GLY A 34 7.80 -12.93 -19.58
C GLY A 34 6.40 -13.48 -19.89
N GLY A 35 5.54 -12.70 -20.55
CA GLY A 35 4.15 -13.05 -20.85
C GLY A 35 3.13 -12.59 -19.80
N ILE A 36 3.57 -12.05 -18.67
CA ILE A 36 2.68 -11.52 -17.63
C ILE A 36 2.61 -9.98 -17.73
N PRO A 37 1.40 -9.37 -17.69
CA PRO A 37 1.27 -7.92 -17.70
C PRO A 37 1.98 -7.31 -16.50
N VAL A 38 2.89 -6.36 -16.75
CA VAL A 38 3.63 -5.62 -15.70
C VAL A 38 2.66 -4.92 -14.74
N LEU A 39 1.50 -4.51 -15.25
CA LEU A 39 0.39 -3.98 -14.46
C LEU A 39 0.00 -4.88 -13.29
N LEU A 40 -0.06 -6.19 -13.52
CA LEU A 40 -0.51 -7.19 -12.57
C LEU A 40 0.52 -7.37 -11.45
N ILE A 41 1.80 -7.39 -11.82
CA ILE A 41 2.94 -7.40 -10.88
C ILE A 41 2.90 -6.15 -10.00
N PHE A 42 2.64 -4.99 -10.61
CA PHE A 42 2.59 -3.73 -9.89
C PHE A 42 1.46 -3.71 -8.85
N ILE A 43 0.24 -4.09 -9.25
CA ILE A 43 -0.92 -4.18 -8.35
C ILE A 43 -0.63 -5.15 -7.19
N PHE A 44 -0.10 -6.33 -7.48
CA PHE A 44 0.23 -7.31 -6.43
C PHE A 44 1.30 -6.79 -5.47
N THR A 45 2.30 -6.09 -5.98
CA THR A 45 3.38 -5.52 -5.17
C THR A 45 2.85 -4.43 -4.25
N VAL A 46 2.04 -3.51 -4.79
CA VAL A 46 1.40 -2.42 -4.03
C VAL A 46 0.47 -2.99 -2.95
N TRP A 47 -0.30 -4.03 -3.28
CA TRP A 47 -1.18 -4.70 -2.34
C TRP A 47 -0.43 -5.41 -1.21
N ALA A 48 0.62 -6.16 -1.54
CA ALA A 48 1.50 -6.79 -0.56
C ALA A 48 2.15 -5.74 0.36
N LEU A 49 2.62 -4.62 -0.21
CA LEU A 49 3.19 -3.52 0.55
C LEU A 49 2.18 -2.94 1.54
N ALA A 50 0.92 -2.76 1.13
CA ALA A 50 -0.15 -2.27 2.00
C ALA A 50 -0.42 -3.20 3.19
N ILE A 51 -0.45 -4.52 2.95
CA ILE A 51 -0.65 -5.53 4.01
C ILE A 51 0.52 -5.50 5.00
N VAL A 52 1.76 -5.45 4.50
CA VAL A 52 2.96 -5.37 5.35
C VAL A 52 2.94 -4.09 6.18
N LEU A 53 2.63 -2.95 5.57
CA LEU A 53 2.53 -1.66 6.26
C LEU A 53 1.45 -1.72 7.34
N TYR A 54 0.27 -2.24 7.02
CA TYR A 54 -0.84 -2.38 7.97
C TYR A 54 -0.47 -3.30 9.14
N TYR A 55 0.16 -4.44 8.85
CA TYR A 55 0.65 -5.37 9.87
C TYR A 55 1.67 -4.69 10.79
N PHE A 56 2.61 -3.95 10.23
CA PHE A 56 3.62 -3.23 11.00
C PHE A 56 3.00 -2.13 11.86
N LEU A 57 2.01 -1.41 11.31
CA LEU A 57 1.28 -0.36 12.03
C LEU A 57 0.48 -0.95 13.19
N SER A 58 -0.25 -2.04 12.96
CA SER A 58 -1.03 -2.77 13.98
C SER A 58 -0.14 -3.31 15.09
N LYS A 59 0.98 -3.94 14.74
CA LYS A 59 1.97 -4.45 15.70
C LYS A 59 2.52 -3.35 16.60
N ASN A 60 2.75 -2.15 16.06
CA ASN A 60 3.29 -1.03 16.83
C ASN A 60 2.24 -0.35 17.73
N SER A 61 0.94 -0.47 17.39
CA SER A 61 -0.17 0.03 18.21
C SER A 61 -0.44 -0.83 19.45
N GLY A 62 -0.13 -2.14 19.40
CA GLY A 62 -0.38 -3.09 20.51
C GLY A 62 0.51 -2.90 21.75
N LYS A 63 1.58 -2.09 21.68
CA LYS A 63 2.46 -1.81 22.82
C LYS A 63 1.99 -0.66 23.74
N ARG A 64 0.89 0.01 23.42
CA ARG A 64 0.47 1.26 24.10
C ARG A 64 -0.68 1.10 25.11
N ASN A 65 -1.06 -0.12 25.48
CA ASN A 65 -2.13 -0.42 26.46
C ASN A 65 -1.77 -1.64 27.33
N ARG A 66 -0.56 -1.67 27.90
CA ARG A 66 -0.13 -2.78 28.80
C ARG A 66 0.44 -2.29 30.13
N TYR A 67 0.06 -1.09 30.53
CA TYR A 67 0.35 -0.51 31.85
C TYR A 67 -0.92 0.14 32.40
N GLU A 68 -2.03 -0.58 32.32
CA GLU A 68 -2.97 -0.59 33.45
C GLU A 68 -2.37 -1.47 34.55
#